data_AF-A0A8X6L7R2-F1
#
_entry.id   AF-A0A8X6L7R2-F1
#
_cell.length_a   1.000
_cell.length_b   1.000
_cell.length_c   1.000
_cell.angle_alpha   90.00
_cell.angle_beta   90.00
_cell.angle_gamma   90.00
#
_symmetry.space_group_name_H-M   'P 1'
#
loop_
_entity.id
_entity.type
_entity.pdbx_description
1 polymer ?
#
loop_
_entity_poly.entity_id
_entity_poly.type
_entity_poly.pdbx_seq_one_letter_code
_entity_poly.pdbx_strand_id
1 'polypeptide(L)' 'EWNLALFVGNLPIDVNRDELKALSSDILDVVVPQRFRRFAHLIFASEEKVDANYKTLQGKN' A
#
# COMPACT_ATOMS: atom_id res chain seq x y z
N GLU A 1 -3.77 15.76 -8.35
CA GLU A 1 -3.65 15.39 -6.92
C GLU A 1 -3.35 13.89 -6.77
N TRP A 2 -2.55 13.46 -5.79
CA TRP A 2 -2.23 12.04 -5.51
C TRP A 2 -2.97 11.51 -4.25
N ASN A 3 -4.19 12.00 -3.96
CA ASN A 3 -4.93 11.66 -2.73
C ASN A 3 -5.37 10.19 -2.62
N LEU A 4 -5.18 9.40 -3.67
CA LEU A 4 -5.58 7.99 -3.73
C LEU A 4 -4.41 7.01 -3.51
N ALA A 5 -3.19 7.53 -3.32
CA ALA A 5 -1.99 6.73 -3.12
C ALA A 5 -1.58 6.70 -1.65
N LEU A 6 -1.55 5.51 -1.05
CA LEU A 6 -1.07 5.29 0.31
C LEU A 6 0.38 4.82 0.29
N PHE A 7 1.25 5.54 1.00
CA PHE A 7 2.63 5.11 1.22
C PHE A 7 2.70 4.08 2.34
N VAL A 8 3.26 2.91 2.04
CA VAL A 8 3.57 1.86 3.00
C VAL A 8 5.06 1.63 3.00
N GLY A 9 5.72 2.05 4.07
CA GLY A 9 7.15 1.85 4.29
C GLY A 9 7.44 0.61 5.15
N ASN A 10 8.73 0.37 5.39
CA ASN A 10 9.24 -0.72 6.23
C ASN A 10 8.76 -2.12 5.81
N LEU A 11 8.50 -2.31 4.52
CA LEU A 11 8.11 -3.61 3.99
C LEU A 11 9.33 -4.56 3.94
N PRO A 12 9.12 -5.87 4.16
CA PRO A 12 10.17 -6.86 3.99
C PRO A 12 10.68 -6.88 2.55
N ILE A 13 11.97 -7.21 2.37
CA ILE A 13 12.64 -7.19 1.06
C ILE A 13 12.03 -8.15 0.03
N ASP A 14 11.34 -9.18 0.52
CA ASP A 14 10.67 -10.22 -0.26
C ASP A 14 9.17 -9.91 -0.49
N VAL A 15 8.69 -8.73 -0.07
CA VAL A 15 7.30 -8.38 -0.28
C VAL A 15 7.00 -8.32 -1.78
N ASN A 16 5.98 -9.08 -2.19
CA ASN A 16 5.50 -9.08 -3.56
C ASN A 16 4.25 -8.22 -3.70
N ARG A 17 4.02 -7.78 -4.95
CA ARG A 17 2.86 -6.99 -5.32
C ARG A 17 1.54 -7.70 -4.97
N ASP A 18 1.49 -9.01 -5.23
CA ASP A 18 0.33 -9.86 -4.95
C ASP A 18 0.04 -9.95 -3.45
N GLU A 19 1.07 -10.06 -2.61
CA GLU A 19 0.93 -10.05 -1.15
C GLU A 19 0.36 -8.72 -0.65
N LEU A 20 0.86 -7.59 -1.18
CA LEU A 20 0.36 -6.26 -0.84
C LEU A 20 -1.08 -6.07 -1.29
N LYS A 21 -1.44 -6.57 -2.47
CA LYS A 21 -2.82 -6.55 -2.96
C LYS A 21 -3.73 -7.46 -2.14
N ALA A 22 -3.20 -8.56 -1.60
CA ALA A 22 -3.92 -9.45 -0.70
C ALA A 22 -4.21 -8.83 0.68
N LEU A 23 -3.48 -7.78 1.09
CA LEU A 23 -3.77 -7.07 2.35
C LEU A 23 -5.15 -6.41 2.36
N SER A 24 -5.64 -6.00 1.18
CA SER A 24 -6.93 -5.32 1.07
C SER A 24 -7.48 -5.42 -0.35
N SER A 25 -8.71 -5.95 -0.47
CA SER A 25 -9.42 -6.06 -1.75
C SER A 25 -9.78 -4.70 -2.36
N ASP A 26 -9.62 -3.62 -1.60
CA ASP A 26 -9.85 -2.25 -2.01
C ASP A 26 -8.70 -1.64 -2.84
N ILE A 27 -7.56 -2.33 -2.90
CA ILE A 27 -6.38 -1.89 -3.62
C ILE A 27 -6.58 -2.17 -5.11
N LEU A 28 -6.62 -1.09 -5.90
CA LEU A 28 -6.71 -1.16 -7.36
C LEU A 28 -5.36 -1.57 -7.96
N ASP A 29 -4.31 -0.86 -7.52
CA ASP A 29 -2.96 -1.05 -8.05
C ASP A 29 -1.93 -0.95 -6.93
N VAL A 30 -0.78 -1.58 -7.13
CA VAL A 30 0.35 -1.55 -6.21
C VAL A 30 1.58 -1.22 -7.01
N VAL A 31 2.23 -0.12 -6.64
CA VAL A 31 3.48 0.34 -7.25
C VAL A 31 4.62 0.07 -6.28
N VAL A 32 5.44 -0.91 -6.59
CA VAL A 32 6.68 -1.22 -5.85
C VAL A 32 7.88 -0.73 -6.67
N PRO A 33 8.60 0.30 -6.24
CA PRO A 33 9.78 0.77 -6.97
C PRO A 33 10.90 -0.27 -6.88
N GLN A 34 11.39 -0.70 -8.05
CA GLN A 34 12.41 -1.75 -8.16
C GLN A 34 13.71 -1.44 -7.41
N ARG A 35 14.03 -0.14 -7.24
CA ARG A 35 15.28 0.33 -6.61
C ARG A 35 15.23 0.27 -5.08
N PHE A 36 14.04 0.24 -4.48
CA PHE A 36 13.84 0.25 -3.03
C PHE A 36 12.66 -0.64 -2.65
N ARG A 37 12.89 -1.96 -2.58
CA ARG A 37 11.89 -2.96 -2.13
C ARG A 37 11.58 -2.90 -0.62
N ARG A 38 11.60 -1.70 -0.04
CA ARG A 38 11.30 -1.44 1.38
C ARG A 38 10.06 -0.58 1.55
N PHE A 39 9.47 -0.13 0.44
CA PHE A 39 8.23 0.61 0.45
C PHE A 39 7.43 0.34 -0.82
N ALA A 40 6.13 0.60 -0.75
CA ALA A 40 5.20 0.51 -1.86
C ALA A 40 4.17 1.64 -1.78
N HIS A 41 3.62 2.02 -2.92
CA HIS A 41 2.43 2.84 -3.00
C HIS A 41 1.24 1.97 -3.35
N LEU A 42 0.24 1.94 -2.47
CA LEU A 42 -1.04 1.27 -2.72
C LEU A 42 -2.01 2.30 -3.29
N ILE A 43 -2.56 2.02 -4.47
CA ILE A 43 -3.50 2.89 -5.17
C ILE A 43 -4.91 2.39 -4.89
N PHE A 44 -5.76 3.28 -4.39
CA PHE A 44 -7.15 2.98 -4.03
C PHE A 44 -8.13 3.68 -4.98
N ALA A 45 -9.38 3.20 -4.98
CA ALA A 45 -10.45 3.81 -5.77
C ALA A 45 -10.99 5.13 -5.17
N SER A 46 -10.82 5.34 -3.86
CA SER A 46 -11.41 6.47 -3.13
C SER A 46 -10.62 6.79 -1.87
N GLU A 47 -10.64 8.06 -1.46
CA GLU A 47 -9.95 8.55 -0.26
C GLU A 47 -10.45 7.91 1.03
N GLU A 48 -11.74 7.57 1.11
CA GLU A 48 -12.32 6.85 2.25
C GLU A 48 -11.64 5.49 2.48
N LYS A 49 -11.32 4.78 1.38
CA LYS A 49 -10.60 3.49 1.43
C LYS A 49 -9.15 3.68 1.84
N VAL A 50 -8.54 4.81 1.44
CA VAL A 50 -7.19 5.19 1.88
C VAL A 50 -7.18 5.39 3.39
N ASP A 51 -8.12 6.15 3.97
CA ASP A 51 -8.19 6.39 5.42
C ASP A 51 -8.44 5.10 6.22
N ALA A 52 -9.37 4.26 5.75
CA ALA A 52 -9.66 2.97 6.38
C ALA A 52 -8.45 2.03 6.39
N ASN A 53 -7.72 1.95 5.28
CA ASN A 53 -6.50 1.14 5.18
C ASN A 53 -5.31 1.79 5.90
N TYR A 54 -5.19 3.11 5.91
CA TYR A 54 -4.13 3.83 6.62
C TYR A 54 -4.14 3.50 8.11
N LYS A 55 -5.31 3.53 8.75
CA LYS A 55 -5.49 3.15 10.16
C LYS A 55 -5.10 1.70 10.41
N THR A 56 -5.46 0.81 9.50
CA THR A 56 -5.19 -0.63 9.61
C THR A 56 -3.70 -0.95 9.41
N LEU A 57 -3.03 -0.25 8.49
CA LEU A 57 -1.65 -0.50 8.09
C LEU A 57 -0.64 0.27 8.95
N GLN A 58 -0.99 1.44 9.51
CA GLN A 58 -0.15 2.13 10.51
C GLN A 58 -0.08 1.40 11.85
N GLY A 59 -1.10 0.61 12.20
CA GLY A 59 -1.19 -0.06 13.50
C GLY A 59 -0.32 -1.32 13.62
N LYS A 60 0.27 -1.82 12.52
CA LYS A 60 1.21 -2.95 12.55
C LYS A 60 2.65 -2.43 12.57
N ASN A 61 3.06 -1.93 13.73
CA ASN A 61 4.45 -1.59 14.03
C ASN A 61 4.95 -2.40 15.22
#